data_AF-A0A977Q0S7-F1
#
_entry.id   AF-A0A977Q0S7-F1
#
_cell.length_a   1.000
_cell.length_b   1.000
_cell.length_c   1.000
_cell.angle_alpha   90.00
_cell.angle_beta   90.00
_cell.angle_gamma   90.00
#
_symmetry.space_group_name_H-M   'P 1'
#
loop_
_entity.id
_entity.type
_entity.pdbx_description
1 polymer ?
#
loop_
_entity_poly.entity_id
_entity_poly.type
_entity_poly.pdbx_seq_one_letter_code
_entity_poly.pdbx_strand_id
1 'polypeptide(L)'
;MDKKQNNEIFAGHQISFYLTHDNIPQACKDLFSKVEHPADDTKTLALLDSLLTTNSETGPFYFLTVTRTIEKADGAYSESLGLIGKQYLEKRTKEFVKYFIDESLLTDNDFENWAKIVAGEIQISAEGQEKEELERLENQLILNCNTCSVGQIGKVKDFVDRVRYYCP
;
A
#
# COMPACT_ATOMS: atom_id res chain seq x y z
N MET A 1 -1.47 20.54 12.99
CA MET A 1 -1.23 19.10 13.21
C MET A 1 -1.81 18.73 14.57
N ASP A 2 -2.76 17.80 14.61
CA ASP A 2 -3.47 17.44 15.84
C ASP A 2 -2.57 16.63 16.78
N LYS A 3 -2.49 17.03 18.06
CA LYS A 3 -1.72 16.30 19.10
C LYS A 3 -2.13 14.82 19.22
N LYS A 4 -3.35 14.48 18.79
CA LYS A 4 -3.88 13.12 18.79
C LYS A 4 -3.18 12.22 17.76
N GLN A 5 -2.89 12.72 16.56
CA GLN A 5 -2.25 11.96 15.48
C GLN A 5 -0.79 11.59 15.81
N ASN A 6 -0.10 12.43 16.58
CA ASN A 6 1.30 12.20 16.95
C ASN A 6 1.52 11.02 17.90
N ASN A 7 0.50 10.66 18.68
CA ASN A 7 0.57 9.58 19.67
C ASN A 7 0.04 8.24 19.14
N GLU A 8 -0.50 8.22 17.92
CA GLU A 8 -0.89 6.98 17.25
C GLU A 8 0.34 6.11 17.01
N ILE A 9 0.16 4.79 17.05
CA ILE A 9 1.25 3.82 16.86
C ILE A 9 1.01 3.09 15.53
N PHE A 10 2.07 2.95 14.75
CA PHE A 10 2.10 2.12 13.54
C PHE A 10 3.41 1.35 13.46
N ALA A 11 3.32 0.03 13.26
CA ALA A 11 4.47 -0.87 13.19
C ALA A 11 5.43 -0.74 14.38
N GLY A 12 4.87 -0.55 15.59
CA GLY A 12 5.62 -0.48 16.84
C GLY A 12 6.22 0.90 17.18
N HIS A 13 6.07 1.91 16.30
CA HIS A 13 6.56 3.26 16.56
C HIS A 13 5.41 4.27 16.61
N GLN A 14 5.55 5.31 17.42
CA GLN A 14 4.64 6.45 17.38
C GLN A 14 4.78 7.18 16.03
N ILE A 15 3.70 7.78 15.55
CA ILE A 15 3.76 8.61 14.33
C ILE A 15 4.77 9.76 14.48
N SER A 16 4.92 10.32 15.68
CA SER A 16 5.93 11.34 15.99
C SER A 16 7.36 10.89 15.64
N PHE A 17 7.71 9.62 15.88
CA PHE A 17 9.02 9.06 15.55
C PHE A 17 9.33 9.22 14.06
N TYR A 18 8.38 8.85 13.19
CA TYR A 18 8.54 8.98 11.73
C TYR A 18 8.58 10.43 11.28
N LEU A 19 7.74 11.30 11.84
CA LEU A 19 7.70 12.72 11.48
C LEU A 19 9.00 13.45 11.86
N THR A 20 9.71 13.00 12.90
CA THR A 20 11.02 13.54 13.27
C THR A 20 12.20 12.79 12.67
N HIS A 21 11.96 11.75 11.87
CA HIS A 21 13.03 10.88 11.36
C HIS A 21 13.84 11.57 10.25
N ASP A 22 15.16 11.65 10.39
CA ASP A 22 16.03 12.39 9.46
C ASP A 22 16.07 11.75 8.05
N ASN A 23 15.94 10.43 7.97
CA ASN A 23 15.97 9.71 6.69
C ASN A 23 14.61 9.69 5.96
N ILE A 24 13.55 10.26 6.54
CA ILE A 24 12.26 10.38 5.86
C ILE A 24 12.20 11.77 5.23
N PRO A 25 12.10 11.88 3.88
CA PRO A 25 12.03 13.16 3.21
C PRO A 25 10.85 14.01 3.72
N GLN A 26 11.07 15.33 3.81
CA GLN A 26 10.03 16.25 4.30
C GLN A 26 8.75 16.17 3.45
N ALA A 27 8.87 15.99 2.13
CA ALA A 27 7.73 15.82 1.23
C ALA A 27 6.82 14.64 1.63
N CYS A 28 7.39 13.50 2.06
CA CYS A 28 6.59 12.36 2.54
C CYS A 28 5.83 12.71 3.84
N LYS A 29 6.46 13.47 4.73
CA LYS A 29 5.84 13.93 5.99
C LYS A 29 4.72 14.93 5.73
N ASP A 30 4.90 15.80 4.74
CA ASP A 30 3.91 16.81 4.33
C ASP A 30 2.69 16.15 3.69
N LEU A 31 2.89 15.15 2.82
CA LEU A 31 1.83 14.31 2.25
C LEU A 31 1.05 13.57 3.34
N PHE A 32 1.76 12.93 4.28
CA PHE A 32 1.14 12.23 5.41
C PHE A 32 0.30 13.18 6.29
N SER A 33 0.84 14.38 6.54
CA SER A 33 0.21 15.39 7.40
C SER A 33 -0.90 16.17 6.68
N LYS A 34 -1.16 15.85 5.40
CA LYS A 34 -2.13 16.52 4.52
C LYS A 34 -1.83 18.02 4.35
N VAL A 35 -0.56 18.41 4.50
CA VAL A 35 -0.09 19.77 4.19
C VAL A 35 -0.02 19.96 2.68
N GLU A 36 0.37 18.90 1.97
CA GLU A 36 0.33 18.82 0.52
C GLU A 36 -0.68 17.74 0.09
N HIS A 37 -1.26 17.91 -1.10
CA HIS A 37 -2.13 16.92 -1.72
C HIS A 37 -1.31 16.07 -2.70
N PRO A 38 -1.55 14.75 -2.79
CA PRO A 38 -0.95 13.97 -3.85
C PRO A 38 -1.36 14.56 -5.20
N ALA A 39 -0.39 14.74 -6.08
CA ALA A 39 -0.57 15.29 -7.42
C ALA A 39 0.44 14.63 -8.37
N ASP A 40 0.34 14.91 -9.67
CA ASP A 40 1.29 14.46 -10.68
C ASP A 40 2.61 15.26 -10.58
N ASP A 41 3.28 15.17 -9.44
CA ASP A 41 4.51 15.86 -9.14
C ASP A 41 5.63 14.92 -8.66
N THR A 42 6.86 15.43 -8.73
CA THR A 42 8.08 14.67 -8.40
C THR A 42 8.07 14.18 -6.95
N LYS A 43 7.37 14.87 -6.04
CA LYS A 43 7.29 14.52 -4.63
C LYS A 43 6.43 13.29 -4.40
N THR A 44 5.30 13.23 -5.08
CA THR A 44 4.35 12.12 -5.00
C THR A 44 4.96 10.86 -5.62
N LEU A 45 5.67 10.98 -6.75
CA LEU A 45 6.41 9.87 -7.34
C LEU A 45 7.56 9.37 -6.44
N ALA A 46 8.30 10.27 -5.79
CA ALA A 46 9.36 9.88 -4.85
C ALA A 46 8.82 9.12 -3.62
N LEU A 47 7.58 9.40 -3.19
CA LEU A 47 6.91 8.61 -2.16
C LEU A 47 6.64 7.18 -2.66
N LEU A 48 6.16 7.01 -3.89
CA LEU A 48 5.92 5.69 -4.47
C LEU A 48 7.22 4.89 -4.60
N ASP A 49 8.32 5.50 -5.05
CA ASP A 49 9.63 4.85 -5.09
C ASP A 49 10.06 4.37 -3.70
N SER A 50 9.78 5.17 -2.67
CA SER A 50 10.10 4.86 -1.28
C SER A 50 9.29 3.69 -0.71
N LEU A 51 8.12 3.37 -1.28
CA LEU A 51 7.29 2.24 -0.87
C LEU A 51 8.04 0.89 -0.99
N LEU A 52 8.95 0.79 -1.97
CA LEU A 52 9.73 -0.43 -2.22
C LEU A 52 11.06 -0.45 -1.45
N THR A 53 11.27 0.47 -0.50
CA THR A 53 12.49 0.49 0.32
C THR A 53 12.75 -0.82 1.04
N THR A 54 14.03 -1.10 1.31
CA THR A 54 14.45 -2.20 2.18
C THR A 54 14.69 -1.76 3.62
N ASN A 55 14.57 -0.47 3.91
CA ASN A 55 14.72 0.05 5.26
C ASN A 55 13.47 -0.28 6.09
N SER A 56 13.60 -1.24 7.00
CA SER A 56 12.51 -1.68 7.88
C SER A 56 12.06 -0.63 8.91
N GLU A 57 12.89 0.37 9.18
CA GLU A 57 12.54 1.47 10.10
C GLU A 57 11.63 2.50 9.43
N THR A 58 11.87 2.83 8.16
CA THR A 58 11.10 3.86 7.45
C THR A 58 10.02 3.31 6.53
N GLY A 59 10.16 2.06 6.06
CA GLY A 59 9.21 1.37 5.20
C GLY A 59 7.77 1.40 5.68
N PRO A 60 7.48 1.14 6.97
CA PRO A 60 6.12 1.21 7.49
C PRO A 60 5.47 2.59 7.29
N PHE A 61 6.25 3.67 7.46
CA PHE A 61 5.72 5.02 7.28
C PHE A 61 5.36 5.31 5.83
N TYR A 62 6.19 4.87 4.87
CA TYR A 62 5.86 5.02 3.44
C TYR A 62 4.61 4.23 3.07
N PHE A 63 4.48 3.00 3.56
CA PHE A 63 3.28 2.18 3.37
C PHE A 63 2.03 2.89 3.89
N LEU A 64 2.06 3.39 5.13
CA LEU A 64 0.93 4.10 5.73
C LEU A 64 0.62 5.40 4.98
N THR A 65 1.65 6.14 4.56
CA THR A 65 1.47 7.40 3.81
C THR A 65 0.83 7.14 2.46
N VAL A 66 1.34 6.17 1.69
CA VAL A 66 0.74 5.76 0.40
C VAL A 66 -0.70 5.29 0.59
N THR A 67 -0.97 4.48 1.60
CA THR A 67 -2.33 3.99 1.86
C THR A 67 -3.31 5.15 2.06
N ARG A 68 -2.90 6.20 2.79
CA ARG A 68 -3.73 7.39 3.03
C ARG A 68 -3.90 8.31 1.82
N THR A 69 -3.07 8.18 0.79
CA THR A 69 -3.16 8.96 -0.44
C THR A 69 -3.98 8.26 -1.52
N ILE A 70 -4.21 6.95 -1.42
CA ILE A 70 -4.98 6.17 -2.39
C ILE A 70 -6.35 6.79 -2.72
N GLU A 71 -7.14 7.17 -1.71
CA GLU A 71 -8.49 7.72 -1.93
C GLU A 71 -8.52 8.99 -2.76
N LYS A 72 -7.38 9.70 -2.80
CA LYS A 72 -7.21 10.95 -3.51
C LYS A 72 -6.45 10.77 -4.83
N ALA A 73 -6.14 9.53 -5.22
CA ALA A 73 -5.42 9.28 -6.44
C ALA A 73 -6.32 9.53 -7.65
N ASP A 74 -5.89 10.45 -8.52
CA ASP A 74 -6.47 10.71 -9.83
C ASP A 74 -5.36 10.78 -10.88
N GLY A 75 -5.74 10.84 -12.16
CA GLY A 75 -4.80 11.08 -13.26
C GLY A 75 -3.60 10.13 -13.29
N ALA A 76 -2.41 10.68 -13.58
CA ALA A 76 -1.19 9.90 -13.75
C ALA A 76 -0.65 9.32 -12.42
N TYR A 77 -1.02 9.92 -11.29
CA TYR A 77 -0.70 9.38 -9.97
C TYR A 77 -1.39 8.03 -9.75
N SER A 78 -2.64 7.87 -10.20
CA SER A 78 -3.36 6.61 -10.07
C SER A 78 -2.72 5.47 -10.89
N GLU A 79 -2.21 5.76 -12.09
CA GLU A 79 -1.47 4.80 -12.92
C GLU A 79 -0.15 4.37 -12.25
N SER A 80 0.64 5.34 -11.80
CA SER A 80 1.93 5.07 -11.13
C SER A 80 1.72 4.27 -9.84
N LEU A 81 0.66 4.59 -9.10
CA LEU A 81 0.27 3.91 -7.88
C LEU A 81 -0.23 2.48 -8.16
N GLY A 82 -0.93 2.24 -9.27
CA GLY A 82 -1.28 0.92 -9.80
C GLY A 82 -0.08 0.00 -9.93
N LEU A 83 0.85 0.42 -10.78
CA LEU A 83 2.08 -0.31 -11.07
C LEU A 83 2.90 -0.58 -9.80
N ILE A 84 3.22 0.47 -9.03
CA ILE A 84 4.05 0.34 -7.83
C ILE A 84 3.32 -0.43 -6.73
N GLY A 85 2.01 -0.27 -6.60
CA GLY A 85 1.20 -0.97 -5.62
C GLY A 85 1.14 -2.47 -5.87
N LYS A 86 0.93 -2.88 -7.13
CA LYS A 86 1.01 -4.29 -7.54
C LYS A 86 2.40 -4.88 -7.28
N GLN A 87 3.47 -4.14 -7.63
CA GLN A 87 4.85 -4.57 -7.33
C GLN A 87 5.12 -4.72 -5.82
N TYR A 88 4.59 -3.82 -4.99
CA TYR A 88 4.70 -3.92 -3.54
C TYR A 88 4.06 -5.21 -3.04
N LEU A 89 2.84 -5.53 -3.50
CA LEU A 89 2.15 -6.77 -3.12
C LEU A 89 2.92 -8.02 -3.53
N GLU A 90 3.46 -8.06 -4.75
CA GLU A 90 4.26 -9.18 -5.26
C GLU A 90 5.60 -9.36 -4.54
N LYS A 91 6.16 -8.31 -3.93
CA LYS A 91 7.44 -8.36 -3.23
C LYS A 91 7.31 -8.46 -1.71
N ARG A 92 6.23 -7.92 -1.15
CA ARG A 92 6.02 -7.69 0.29
C ARG A 92 4.70 -8.26 0.80
N THR A 93 4.18 -9.31 0.16
CA THR A 93 2.87 -9.92 0.49
C THR A 93 2.67 -10.14 1.99
N LYS A 94 3.64 -10.76 2.66
CA LYS A 94 3.57 -11.09 4.08
C LYS A 94 3.47 -9.85 4.97
N GLU A 95 4.19 -8.80 4.60
CA GLU A 95 4.19 -7.51 5.30
C GLU A 95 2.86 -6.79 5.10
N PHE A 96 2.38 -6.72 3.86
CA PHE A 96 1.08 -6.16 3.49
C PHE A 96 -0.05 -6.75 4.35
N VAL A 97 -0.20 -8.08 4.35
CA VAL A 97 -1.28 -8.71 5.13
C VAL A 97 -1.05 -8.61 6.63
N LYS A 98 0.20 -8.57 7.09
CA LYS A 98 0.50 -8.35 8.51
C LYS A 98 0.01 -6.99 8.97
N TYR A 99 0.27 -5.93 8.21
CA TYR A 99 -0.21 -4.60 8.58
C TYR A 99 -1.74 -4.57 8.69
N PHE A 100 -2.46 -5.14 7.72
CA PHE A 100 -3.93 -5.18 7.76
C PHE A 100 -4.53 -6.10 8.82
N ILE A 101 -3.73 -6.95 9.47
CA ILE A 101 -4.16 -7.76 10.62
C ILE A 101 -3.85 -7.06 11.94
N ASP A 102 -2.65 -6.47 12.05
CA ASP A 102 -2.10 -6.04 13.33
C ASP A 102 -2.28 -4.53 13.61
N GLU A 103 -2.43 -3.70 12.57
CA GLU A 103 -2.36 -2.24 12.70
C GLU A 103 -3.74 -1.58 12.70
N SER A 104 -4.12 -0.99 13.85
CA SER A 104 -5.43 -0.35 14.02
C SER A 104 -5.64 0.93 13.22
N LEU A 105 -4.57 1.50 12.65
CA LEU A 105 -4.66 2.70 11.80
C LEU A 105 -5.08 2.40 10.36
N LEU A 106 -5.16 1.12 9.99
CA LEU A 106 -5.64 0.67 8.70
C LEU A 106 -7.08 0.19 8.84
N THR A 107 -7.88 0.57 7.86
CA THR A 107 -9.31 0.25 7.81
C THR A 107 -9.59 -0.80 6.74
N ASP A 108 -10.78 -1.39 6.81
CA ASP A 108 -11.24 -2.28 5.72
C ASP A 108 -11.39 -1.53 4.39
N ASN A 109 -11.75 -0.24 4.44
CA ASN A 109 -11.82 0.61 3.27
C ASN A 109 -10.43 0.88 2.66
N ASP A 110 -9.39 1.02 3.47
CA ASP A 110 -8.00 1.08 2.97
C ASP A 110 -7.63 -0.21 2.24
N PHE A 111 -8.01 -1.37 2.78
CA PHE A 111 -7.79 -2.67 2.16
C PHE A 111 -8.53 -2.82 0.82
N GLU A 112 -9.78 -2.36 0.78
CA GLU A 112 -10.60 -2.29 -0.42
C GLU A 112 -10.00 -1.40 -1.50
N ASN A 113 -9.47 -0.26 -1.09
CA ASN A 113 -8.84 0.73 -1.95
C ASN A 113 -7.56 0.21 -2.59
N TRP A 114 -6.75 -0.55 -1.84
CA TRP A 114 -5.63 -1.31 -2.40
C TRP A 114 -6.10 -2.31 -3.47
N ALA A 115 -7.19 -3.04 -3.21
CA ALA A 115 -7.72 -4.01 -4.17
C ALA A 115 -8.18 -3.36 -5.47
N LYS A 116 -8.87 -2.20 -5.39
CA LYS A 116 -9.30 -1.42 -6.56
C LYS A 116 -8.15 -0.96 -7.43
N ILE A 117 -7.09 -0.43 -6.82
CA ILE A 117 -5.90 0.04 -7.55
C ILE A 117 -5.25 -1.11 -8.32
N VAL A 118 -5.09 -2.25 -7.66
CA VAL A 118 -4.45 -3.42 -8.28
C VAL A 118 -5.31 -4.00 -9.38
N ALA A 119 -6.64 -4.04 -9.19
CA ALA A 119 -7.57 -4.42 -10.24
C ALA A 119 -7.46 -3.49 -11.46
N GLY A 120 -7.40 -2.17 -11.25
CA GLY A 120 -7.19 -1.19 -12.33
C GLY A 120 -5.87 -1.41 -13.05
N GLU A 121 -4.78 -1.66 -12.32
CA GLU A 121 -3.48 -1.98 -12.92
C GLU A 121 -3.54 -3.28 -13.75
N ILE A 122 -4.25 -4.32 -13.31
CA ILE A 122 -4.42 -5.55 -14.08
C ILE A 122 -5.18 -5.26 -15.39
N GLN A 123 -6.28 -4.50 -15.31
CA GLN A 123 -7.08 -4.12 -16.49
C GLN A 123 -6.27 -3.32 -17.52
N ILE A 124 -5.32 -2.50 -17.08
CA ILE A 124 -4.44 -1.72 -17.96
C ILE A 124 -3.29 -2.59 -18.51
N SER A 125 -2.59 -3.30 -17.62
CA SER A 125 -1.35 -4.01 -17.98
C SER A 125 -1.56 -5.35 -18.69
N ALA A 126 -2.76 -5.94 -18.53
CA ALA A 126 -3.12 -7.25 -19.07
C ALA A 126 -4.45 -7.21 -19.83
N GLU A 127 -4.70 -6.15 -20.60
CA GLU A 127 -5.92 -6.00 -21.40
C GLU A 127 -6.19 -7.25 -22.28
N GLY A 128 -7.33 -7.90 -22.08
CA GLY A 128 -7.73 -9.14 -22.75
C GLY A 128 -7.12 -10.42 -22.17
N GLN A 129 -6.35 -10.33 -21.09
CA GLN A 129 -5.71 -11.42 -20.34
C GLN A 129 -5.84 -11.24 -18.82
N GLU A 130 -6.84 -10.48 -18.38
CA GLU A 130 -6.99 -10.03 -17.00
C GLU A 130 -7.16 -11.21 -16.04
N LYS A 131 -7.90 -12.23 -16.48
CA LYS A 131 -8.14 -13.45 -15.70
C LYS A 131 -6.84 -14.21 -15.46
N GLU A 132 -6.04 -14.42 -16.49
CA GLU A 132 -4.74 -15.10 -16.39
C GLU A 132 -3.79 -14.32 -15.48
N GLU A 133 -3.78 -12.99 -15.57
CA GLU A 133 -2.94 -12.14 -14.74
C GLU A 133 -3.38 -12.13 -13.28
N LEU A 134 -4.68 -12.15 -13.02
CA LEU A 134 -5.23 -12.30 -11.66
C LEU A 134 -4.87 -13.66 -11.06
N GLU A 135 -4.97 -14.74 -11.83
CA GLU A 135 -4.54 -16.08 -11.40
C GLU A 135 -3.03 -16.12 -11.12
N ARG A 136 -2.22 -15.43 -11.94
CA ARG A 136 -0.77 -15.29 -11.70
C ARG A 136 -0.49 -14.54 -10.40
N LEU A 137 -1.19 -13.42 -10.17
CA LEU A 137 -1.07 -12.63 -8.95
C LEU A 137 -1.43 -13.49 -7.73
N GLU A 138 -2.59 -14.16 -7.75
CA GLU A 138 -3.04 -15.04 -6.66
C GLU A 138 -1.97 -16.08 -6.31
N ASN A 139 -1.46 -16.79 -7.31
CA ASN A 139 -0.42 -17.80 -7.12
C ASN A 139 0.84 -17.19 -6.52
N GLN A 140 1.28 -16.02 -7.00
CA GLN A 140 2.45 -15.33 -6.48
C GLN A 140 2.28 -14.93 -5.01
N LEU A 141 1.13 -14.37 -4.64
CA LEU A 141 0.84 -13.95 -3.27
C LEU A 141 0.80 -15.17 -2.33
N ILE A 142 0.19 -16.28 -2.75
CA ILE A 142 0.17 -17.53 -1.98
C ILE A 142 1.59 -18.11 -1.81
N LEU A 143 2.41 -18.11 -2.87
CA LEU A 143 3.79 -18.57 -2.81
C LEU A 143 4.65 -17.74 -1.84
N ASN A 144 4.50 -16.41 -1.88
CA ASN A 144 5.17 -15.49 -0.94
C ASN A 144 4.72 -15.70 0.51
N CYS A 145 3.58 -16.35 0.71
CA CYS A 145 3.02 -16.70 2.00
C CYS A 145 3.20 -18.18 2.38
N ASN A 146 4.19 -18.88 1.81
CA ASN A 146 4.49 -20.29 2.18
C ASN A 146 4.80 -20.52 3.67
N THR A 147 5.20 -19.47 4.40
CA THR A 147 5.46 -19.47 5.86
C THR A 147 4.50 -18.57 6.63
N CYS A 148 3.38 -18.16 6.01
CA CYS A 148 2.37 -17.33 6.65
C CYS A 148 1.51 -18.14 7.63
N SER A 149 0.96 -17.46 8.63
CA SER A 149 -0.05 -18.06 9.51
C SER A 149 -1.35 -18.31 8.75
N VAL A 150 -2.24 -19.13 9.33
CA VAL A 150 -3.59 -19.36 8.77
C VAL A 150 -4.35 -18.05 8.60
N GLY A 151 -4.22 -17.11 9.55
CA GLY A 151 -4.83 -15.78 9.45
C GLY A 151 -4.27 -14.95 8.30
N GLN A 152 -2.96 -14.98 8.09
CA GLN A 152 -2.32 -14.28 6.96
C GLN A 152 -2.75 -14.88 5.60
N ILE A 153 -2.79 -16.21 5.47
CA ILE A 153 -3.28 -16.87 4.26
C ILE A 153 -4.76 -16.51 4.00
N GLY A 154 -5.59 -16.50 5.05
CA GLY A 154 -6.97 -16.06 4.95
C GLY A 154 -7.08 -14.62 4.45
N LYS A 155 -6.22 -13.72 4.92
CA LYS A 155 -6.21 -12.32 4.50
C LYS A 155 -5.69 -12.14 3.06
N VAL A 156 -4.74 -12.96 2.60
CA VAL A 156 -4.34 -13.00 1.17
C VAL A 156 -5.53 -13.37 0.28
N LYS A 157 -6.29 -14.40 0.65
CA LYS A 157 -7.47 -14.84 -0.13
C LYS A 157 -8.55 -13.76 -0.15
N ASP A 158 -8.86 -13.15 0.99
CA ASP A 158 -9.77 -12.00 1.09
C ASP A 158 -9.34 -10.85 0.16
N PHE A 159 -8.03 -10.54 0.13
CA PHE A 159 -7.51 -9.53 -0.80
C PHE A 159 -7.76 -9.90 -2.27
N VAL A 160 -7.40 -11.12 -2.67
CA VAL A 160 -7.55 -11.59 -4.06
C VAL A 160 -9.02 -11.61 -4.47
N ASP A 161 -9.93 -12.02 -3.59
CA ASP A 161 -11.37 -12.02 -3.85
C ASP A 161 -11.89 -10.59 -4.10
N ARG A 162 -11.39 -9.58 -3.38
CA ARG A 162 -11.72 -8.17 -3.63
C ARG A 162 -11.14 -7.66 -4.95
N VAL A 163 -9.90 -8.03 -5.30
CA VAL A 163 -9.33 -7.68 -6.61
C VAL A 163 -10.20 -8.28 -7.73
N ARG A 164 -10.61 -9.55 -7.60
CA ARG A 164 -11.51 -10.22 -8.54
C ARG A 164 -12.86 -9.54 -8.69
N TYR A 165 -13.40 -8.96 -7.62
CA TYR A 165 -14.65 -8.21 -7.67
C TYR A 165 -14.56 -6.97 -8.59
N TYR A 166 -13.40 -6.30 -8.63
CA TYR A 166 -13.18 -5.11 -9.46
C TYR A 166 -12.59 -5.44 -10.85
N CYS A 167 -12.06 -6.64 -11.03
CA CYS A 167 -11.46 -7.15 -12.26
C CYS A 167 -12.10 -8.51 -12.64
N PRO A 168 -13.35 -8.49 -13.14
CA PRO A 168 -14.12 -9.70 -13.46
C PRO A 168 -13.70 -10.39 -14.76
#